data_AF-A0AAW6PRJ1-F1
#
_entry.id   AF-A0AAW6PRJ1-F1
#
_cell.length_a   1.000
_cell.length_b   1.000
_cell.length_c   1.000
_cell.angle_alpha   90.00
_cell.angle_beta   90.00
_cell.angle_gamma   90.00
#
_symmetry.space_group_name_H-M   'P 1'
#
loop_
_entity.id
_entity.type
_entity.pdbx_description
1 polymer ?
#
loop_
_entity_poly.entity_id
_entity_poly.type
_entity_poly.pdbx_seq_one_letter_code
_entity_poly.pdbx_strand_id
1 'polypeptide(L)' 'MNISKEVRDLIAPSGRLRAAINVGNPILARREGPSTASGVSVDLSQELANLLEIPLEICIVDAARFLLKK' A
#
# COMPACT_ATOMS: atom_id res chain seq x y z
N MET A 1 -13.09 13.83 -7.65
CA MET A 1 -12.38 13.38 -8.86
C MET A 1 -12.95 12.01 -9.22
N ASN A 2 -13.42 11.77 -10.45
CA ASN A 2 -14.01 10.48 -10.80
C ASN A 2 -12.93 9.58 -11.42
N ILE A 3 -12.39 8.63 -10.64
CA ILE A 3 -11.44 7.63 -11.14
C ILE A 3 -12.23 6.48 -11.78
N SER A 4 -11.98 6.24 -13.07
CA SER A 4 -12.64 5.22 -13.88
C SER A 4 -12.44 3.81 -13.30
N LYS A 5 -13.44 2.94 -13.49
CA LYS A 5 -13.40 1.55 -13.02
C LYS A 5 -12.20 0.79 -13.58
N GLU A 6 -11.84 1.04 -14.83
CA GLU A 6 -10.70 0.42 -15.52
C GLU A 6 -9.37 0.67 -14.78
N VAL A 7 -9.17 1.88 -14.27
CA VAL A 7 -7.97 2.24 -13.50
C VAL A 7 -7.98 1.56 -12.13
N ARG A 8 -9.13 1.50 -11.46
CA ARG A 8 -9.26 0.81 -10.16
C ARG A 8 -8.95 -0.68 -10.32
N ASP A 9 -9.50 -1.32 -11.35
CA ASP A 9 -9.29 -2.74 -11.65
C ASP A 9 -7.82 -3.03 -12.05
N LEU A 10 -7.16 -2.09 -12.74
CA LEU A 10 -5.74 -2.23 -13.12
C LEU A 10 -4.80 -2.17 -11.89
N ILE A 11 -5.06 -1.26 -10.96
CA ILE A 11 -4.24 -1.05 -9.76
C ILE A 11 -4.55 -2.09 -8.68
N ALA A 12 -5.84 -2.45 -8.53
CA ALA A 12 -6.36 -3.28 -7.47
C ALA A 12 -7.28 -4.39 -8.03
N PRO A 13 -6.76 -5.33 -8.84
CA PRO A 13 -7.56 -6.35 -9.51
C PRO A 13 -8.31 -7.30 -8.54
N SER A 14 -7.87 -7.38 -7.28
CA SER A 14 -8.55 -8.12 -6.21
C SER A 14 -9.59 -7.29 -5.43
N GLY A 15 -9.91 -6.08 -5.90
CA GLY A 15 -10.84 -5.17 -5.24
C GLY A 15 -10.29 -4.49 -3.97
N ARG A 16 -8.96 -4.47 -3.79
CA ARG A 16 -8.28 -3.79 -2.67
C ARG A 16 -6.87 -3.35 -3.07
N LEU A 17 -6.40 -2.24 -2.54
CA LEU A 17 -5.04 -1.78 -2.71
C LEU A 17 -4.12 -2.57 -1.77
N ARG A 18 -3.17 -3.33 -2.31
CA ARG A 18 -2.16 -4.03 -1.51
C ARG A 18 -0.87 -3.21 -1.52
N ALA A 19 -0.54 -2.60 -0.38
CA ALA A 19 0.63 -1.73 -0.27
C ALA A 19 1.79 -2.46 0.42
N ALA A 20 2.89 -2.63 -0.30
CA ALA A 20 4.13 -3.11 0.29
C ALA A 20 4.81 -1.97 1.06
N ILE A 21 4.84 -2.07 2.39
CA ILE A 21 5.43 -1.05 3.27
C ILE A 21 6.81 -1.51 3.71
N ASN A 22 7.84 -0.85 3.18
CA ASN A 22 9.23 -1.13 3.53
C ASN A 22 9.62 -0.44 4.84
N VAL A 23 9.66 -1.21 5.93
CA VAL A 23 10.08 -0.71 7.26
C VAL A 23 11.60 -0.71 7.45
N GLY A 24 12.37 -1.23 6.49
CA GLY A 24 13.83 -1.11 6.45
C GLY A 24 14.33 0.30 6.11
N ASN A 25 13.43 1.18 5.67
CA ASN A 25 13.70 2.61 5.52
C ASN A 25 12.92 3.40 6.60
N PRO A 26 13.54 3.73 7.75
CA PRO A 26 12.85 4.36 8.89
C PRO A 26 12.41 5.81 8.63
N ILE A 27 12.88 6.43 7.53
CA ILE A 27 12.37 7.73 7.07
C ILE A 27 10.96 7.57 6.49
N LEU A 28 10.69 6.44 5.86
CA LEU A 28 9.45 6.19 5.11
C LEU A 28 8.38 5.50 5.95
N ALA A 29 8.77 4.53 6.76
CA ALA A 29 7.83 3.79 7.60
C ALA A 29 8.50 3.17 8.84
N ARG A 30 7.72 2.96 9.90
CA ARG A 30 8.10 2.22 11.11
C ARG A 30 7.08 1.14 11.40
N ARG A 31 7.55 -0.01 11.89
CA ARG A 31 6.69 -1.12 12.32
C ARG A 31 6.08 -0.78 13.68
N GLU A 32 4.76 -0.87 13.78
CA GLU A 32 4.00 -0.70 15.04
C GLU A 32 3.49 -2.04 15.59
N GLY A 33 3.42 -3.07 14.74
CA GLY A 33 2.95 -4.41 15.11
C GLY A 33 3.20 -5.46 14.02
N PRO A 34 2.59 -6.65 14.14
CA PRO A 34 2.75 -7.72 13.16
C PRO A 34 2.30 -7.31 11.74
N SER A 35 1.20 -6.56 11.66
CA SER A 35 0.56 -6.11 10.42
C SER A 35 0.27 -4.61 10.37
N THR A 36 0.76 -3.84 11.36
CA THR A 36 0.56 -2.38 11.44
C THR A 36 1.90 -1.64 11.34
N ALA A 37 1.86 -0.52 10.63
CA ALA A 37 3.01 0.37 10.44
C ALA A 37 2.51 1.83 10.43
N SER A 38 3.43 2.76 10.66
CA SER A 38 3.20 4.20 10.61
C SER A 38 4.22 4.88 9.69
N GLY A 39 3.93 6.11 9.23
CA GLY A 39 4.86 6.94 8.45
C GLY A 39 4.35 7.29 7.05
N VAL A 40 5.13 8.09 6.33
CA VAL A 40 4.74 8.67 5.03
C VAL A 40 4.27 7.64 4.02
N SER A 41 4.92 6.47 3.93
CA SER A 41 4.46 5.43 2.99
C SER A 41 3.08 4.86 3.34
N VAL A 42 2.74 4.82 4.63
CA VAL A 42 1.43 4.37 5.10
C VAL A 42 0.38 5.43 4.80
N ASP A 43 0.67 6.70 5.11
CA ASP A 43 -0.24 7.82 4.84
C ASP A 43 -0.58 7.92 3.36
N LEU A 44 0.43 7.85 2.48
CA LEU A 44 0.24 7.88 1.03
C LEU A 44 -0.59 6.68 0.53
N SER A 45 -0.38 5.50 1.13
CA SER A 45 -1.15 4.31 0.76
C SER A 45 -2.62 4.42 1.19
N GLN A 46 -2.87 5.00 2.37
CA GLN A 46 -4.21 5.25 2.87
C GLN A 46 -4.94 6.28 2.02
N GLU A 47 -4.30 7.39 1.67
CA GLU A 47 -4.90 8.41 0.81
C GLU A 47 -5.15 7.89 -0.60
N LEU A 48 -4.25 7.08 -1.16
CA LEU A 48 -4.49 6.46 -2.47
C LEU A 48 -5.68 5.50 -2.42
N ALA A 49 -5.82 4.69 -1.37
CA ALA A 49 -6.97 3.81 -1.18
C ALA A 49 -8.29 4.61 -1.07
N ASN A 50 -8.27 5.74 -0.35
CA ASN A 50 -9.41 6.65 -0.21
C ASN A 50 -9.80 7.26 -1.57
N LEU A 51 -8.82 7.74 -2.35
CA LEU A 51 -9.06 8.29 -3.70
C LEU A 51 -9.64 7.26 -4.66
N LEU A 52 -9.25 5.99 -4.51
CA LEU A 52 -9.75 4.87 -5.31
C LEU A 52 -11.08 4.29 -4.79
N GLU A 53 -11.51 4.69 -3.59
CA GLU A 53 -12.68 4.15 -2.87
C GLU A 53 -12.64 2.63 -2.69
N ILE A 54 -11.46 2.10 -2.34
CA ILE A 54 -11.24 0.66 -2.12
C ILE A 54 -10.52 0.40 -0.79
N PRO A 55 -10.66 -0.79 -0.20
CA PRO A 55 -9.92 -1.14 1.01
C PRO A 55 -8.40 -1.14 0.81
N LEU A 56 -7.66 -0.78 1.86
CA LEU A 56 -6.20 -0.92 1.95
C LEU A 56 -5.81 -2.20 2.70
N GLU A 57 -4.85 -2.95 2.15
CA GLU A 57 -4.17 -4.06 2.81
C GLU A 57 -2.67 -3.74 2.93
N ILE A 58 -2.18 -3.58 4.17
CA ILE A 58 -0.77 -3.31 4.44
C ILE A 58 0.02 -4.62 4.47
N CYS A 59 1.04 -4.70 3.62
CA CYS A 59 1.99 -5.81 3.54
C CYS A 59 3.36 -5.31 4.01
N ILE A 60 3.73 -5.59 5.26
CA ILE A 60 5.02 -5.14 5.78
C ILE A 60 6.16 -5.98 5.19
N VAL A 61 7.19 -5.30 4.69
CA VAL A 61 8.44 -5.91 4.23
C VAL A 61 9.63 -5.24 4.92
N ASP A 62 10.65 -6.04 5.26
CA ASP A 62 11.80 -5.52 6.03
C ASP A 62 12.84 -4.80 5.15
N ALA A 63 12.79 -4.98 3.83
CA ALA A 63 13.66 -4.30 2.88
C ALA A 63 13.01 -4.19 1.49
N ALA A 64 13.47 -3.22 0.70
CA ALA A 64 13.15 -3.15 -0.72
C ALA A 64 13.77 -4.35 -1.44
N ARG A 65 12.92 -5.31 -1.82
CA ARG A 65 13.28 -6.45 -2.67
C ARG A 65 12.45 -6.41 -3.93
N PHE A 66 12.93 -6.99 -5.01
CA PHE A 66 12.13 -7.19 -6.21
C PHE A 66 10.90 -8.06 -5.84
N LEU A 67 9.71 -7.46 -5.85
CA LEU A 67 8.43 -8.12 -5.52
C LEU A 67 7.70 -8.63 -6.78
N LEU A 68 8.39 -8.77 -7.91
CA LEU A 68 7.85 -9.49 -9.06
C LEU A 68 8.15 -10.99 -8.91
N LYS A 69 7.32 -11.69 -8.13
CA LYS A 69 7.05 -13.08 -8.48
C LYS A 69 5.87 -13.05 -9.45
N LYS A 70 6.16 -13.34 -10.72
CA LYS A 70 5.13 -13.77 -11.67
C LYS A 70 4.39 -14.98 -11.10
#